data_AF-A0A951D8X2-F1
#
_entry.id   AF-A0A951D8X2-F1
#
_cell.length_a   1.000
_cell.length_b   1.000
_cell.length_c   1.000
_cell.angle_alpha   90.00
_cell.angle_beta   90.00
_cell.angle_gamma   90.00
#
_symmetry.space_group_name_H-M   'P 1'
#
loop_
_entity.id
_entity.type
_entity.pdbx_description
1 polymer ?
#
loop_
_entity_poly.entity_id
_entity_poly.type
_entity_poly.pdbx_seq_one_letter_code
_entity_poly.pdbx_strand_id
1 'polypeptide(L)'
;MAELPTLYVCHGDEGGPKMHPCRRVQEALHAAGIEYDKVVAGHGSPIPFLRKGSRDELRAATGDNKLPALKLPDGTVITHSRAILAWIGDQEKPQP
;
A
#
# COMPACT_ATOMS: atom_id res chain seq x y z
N MET A 1 6.75 9.66 -18.47
CA MET A 1 5.74 8.77 -17.86
C MET A 1 5.79 9.08 -16.38
N ALA A 2 4.71 9.62 -15.80
CA ALA A 2 4.68 9.82 -14.35
C ALA A 2 4.74 8.43 -13.72
N GLU A 3 5.73 8.19 -12.88
CA GLU A 3 5.86 6.92 -12.17
C GLU A 3 4.74 6.90 -11.12
N LEU A 4 3.99 5.81 -11.04
CA LEU A 4 2.90 5.68 -10.07
C LEU A 4 3.47 5.30 -8.70
N PRO A 5 2.88 5.77 -7.58
CA PRO A 5 3.21 5.24 -6.27
C PRO A 5 2.88 3.74 -6.21
N THR A 6 3.69 2.96 -5.48
CA THR A 6 3.46 1.53 -5.26
C THR A 6 2.93 1.27 -3.86
N LEU A 7 1.74 0.69 -3.76
CA LEU A 7 1.13 0.25 -2.51
C LEU A 7 1.41 -1.23 -2.24
N TYR A 8 2.09 -1.50 -1.14
CA TYR A 8 2.30 -2.84 -0.60
C TYR A 8 1.19 -3.20 0.38
N VAL A 9 0.53 -4.33 0.16
CA VAL A 9 -0.62 -4.80 0.95
C VAL A 9 -0.49 -6.25 1.40
N CYS A 10 -1.24 -6.62 2.44
CA CYS A 10 -1.24 -7.99 2.96
C CYS A 10 -1.87 -8.99 1.97
N HIS A 11 -2.97 -8.63 1.32
CA HIS A 11 -3.79 -9.50 0.47
C HIS A 11 -4.19 -8.73 -0.81
N GLY A 12 -4.38 -9.45 -1.92
CA GLY A 12 -4.69 -8.85 -3.22
C GLY A 12 -6.11 -8.29 -3.32
N ASP A 13 -7.06 -8.90 -2.60
CA ASP A 13 -8.46 -8.52 -2.65
C ASP A 13 -8.80 -7.41 -1.65
N GLU A 14 -9.67 -6.49 -2.06
CA GLU A 14 -10.32 -5.51 -1.17
C GLU A 14 -11.45 -6.15 -0.34
N GLY A 15 -11.65 -7.47 -0.46
CA GLY A 15 -12.68 -8.25 0.23
C GLY A 15 -12.43 -8.48 1.73
N GLY A 16 -11.30 -8.03 2.28
CA GLY A 16 -11.03 -8.09 3.72
C GLY A 16 -12.03 -7.24 4.54
N PRO A 17 -12.12 -7.44 5.88
CA PRO A 17 -12.99 -6.63 6.74
C PRO A 17 -12.75 -5.13 6.54
N LYS A 18 -13.80 -4.30 6.53
CA LYS A 18 -13.70 -2.82 6.36
C LYS A 18 -12.73 -2.16 7.35
N MET A 19 -12.53 -2.75 8.53
CA MET A 19 -11.60 -2.25 9.55
C MET A 19 -10.12 -2.53 9.24
N HIS A 20 -9.82 -3.39 8.24
CA HIS A 20 -8.46 -3.79 7.94
C HIS A 20 -7.66 -2.62 7.32
N PRO A 21 -6.45 -2.30 7.84
CA PRO A 21 -5.71 -1.10 7.46
C PRO A 21 -5.33 -1.06 5.97
N CYS A 22 -5.02 -2.21 5.35
CA CYS A 22 -4.71 -2.26 3.92
C CYS A 22 -5.94 -1.96 3.03
N ARG A 23 -7.15 -2.33 3.48
CA ARG A 23 -8.37 -2.04 2.72
C ARG A 23 -8.70 -0.55 2.80
N ARG A 24 -8.63 0.02 3.99
CA ARG A 24 -8.89 1.46 4.21
C ARG A 24 -8.00 2.36 3.36
N VAL A 25 -6.73 2.01 3.20
CA VAL A 25 -5.79 2.77 2.36
C VAL A 25 -6.14 2.63 0.87
N GLN A 26 -6.49 1.44 0.39
CA GLN A 26 -6.94 1.23 -1.00
C GLN A 26 -8.21 2.05 -1.30
N GLU A 27 -9.23 1.95 -0.43
CA GLU A 27 -10.48 2.71 -0.56
C GLU A 27 -10.21 4.23 -0.56
N ALA A 28 -9.28 4.72 0.26
CA ALA A 28 -8.92 6.13 0.32
C ALA A 28 -8.16 6.61 -0.94
N LEU A 29 -7.20 5.83 -1.45
CA LEU A 29 -6.51 6.15 -2.71
C LEU A 29 -7.49 6.20 -3.88
N HIS A 30 -8.40 5.23 -3.95
CA HIS A 30 -9.46 5.19 -4.96
C HIS A 30 -10.42 6.38 -4.82
N ALA A 31 -10.85 6.72 -3.60
CA ALA A 31 -11.71 7.88 -3.36
C ALA A 31 -11.05 9.21 -3.76
N ALA A 32 -9.74 9.33 -3.55
CA ALA A 32 -8.94 10.49 -3.95
C ALA A 32 -8.57 10.51 -5.45
N GLY A 33 -8.92 9.46 -6.22
CA GLY A 33 -8.57 9.35 -7.64
C GLY A 33 -7.07 9.20 -7.92
N ILE A 34 -6.31 8.74 -6.92
CA ILE A 34 -4.85 8.55 -7.05
C ILE A 34 -4.59 7.17 -7.65
N GLU A 35 -4.03 7.12 -8.86
CA GLU A 35 -3.58 5.87 -9.45
C GLU A 35 -2.32 5.34 -8.74
N TYR A 36 -2.24 4.02 -8.56
CA TYR A 36 -1.12 3.35 -7.89
C TYR A 36 -0.92 1.93 -8.38
N ASP A 37 0.33 1.46 -8.36
CA ASP A 37 0.65 0.05 -8.53
C ASP A 37 0.43 -0.72 -7.22
N LYS A 38 -0.12 -1.94 -7.29
CA LYS A 38 -0.38 -2.77 -6.11
C LYS A 38 0.52 -3.99 -6.07
N VAL A 39 1.22 -4.17 -4.96
CA VAL A 39 2.03 -5.36 -4.69
C VAL A 39 1.51 -6.10 -3.47
N VAL A 40 1.21 -7.38 -3.62
CA VAL A 40 0.83 -8.24 -2.49
C VAL A 40 2.10 -8.78 -1.85
N ALA A 41 2.40 -8.28 -0.65
CA ALA A 41 3.62 -8.60 0.11
C ALA A 41 3.32 -9.33 1.43
N GLY A 42 2.05 -9.66 1.70
CA GLY A 42 1.67 -10.57 2.76
C GLY A 42 1.59 -12.01 2.26
N HIS A 43 1.68 -12.98 3.18
CA HIS A 43 1.34 -14.37 2.91
C HIS A 43 -0.17 -14.47 2.58
N GLY A 44 -0.56 -14.09 1.37
CA GLY A 44 -1.94 -13.99 0.88
C GLY A 44 -2.64 -15.33 0.70
N SER A 45 -2.07 -16.42 1.24
CA SER A 45 -2.70 -17.73 1.27
C SER A 45 -2.25 -18.50 2.51
N PRO A 46 -3.18 -19.20 3.20
CA PRO A 46 -2.81 -20.17 4.23
C PRO A 46 -1.95 -21.31 3.65
N ILE A 47 -2.05 -21.59 2.35
CA ILE A 47 -1.31 -22.64 1.64
C ILE A 47 0.10 -22.14 1.28
N PRO A 48 1.18 -22.75 1.79
CA PRO A 48 2.56 -22.26 1.63
C PRO A 48 2.99 -21.95 0.19
N PHE A 49 2.61 -22.79 -0.76
CA PHE A 49 3.01 -22.68 -2.18
C PHE A 49 2.17 -21.67 -2.99
N LEU A 50 1.05 -21.17 -2.43
CA LEU A 50 0.20 -20.15 -3.06
C LEU A 50 0.45 -18.74 -2.50
N ARG A 51 1.38 -18.61 -1.54
CA ARG A 51 1.79 -17.31 -1.01
C ARG A 51 2.53 -16.56 -2.11
N LYS A 52 2.10 -15.34 -2.39
CA LYS A 52 2.79 -14.41 -3.29
C LYS A 52 3.46 -13.32 -2.46
N GLY A 53 4.67 -12.94 -2.85
CA GLY A 53 5.49 -11.95 -2.17
C GLY A 53 6.13 -12.46 -0.89
N SER A 54 7.39 -12.09 -0.67
CA SER A 54 8.13 -12.32 0.57
C SER A 54 8.20 -11.08 1.44
N ARG A 55 8.27 -11.28 2.77
CA ARG A 55 8.64 -10.18 3.69
C ARG A 55 10.04 -9.64 3.40
N ASP A 56 10.92 -10.47 2.84
CA ASP A 56 12.26 -10.05 2.44
C ASP A 56 12.21 -9.03 1.28
N GLU A 57 11.38 -9.30 0.25
CA GLU A 57 11.14 -8.37 -0.86
C GLU A 57 10.48 -7.07 -0.37
N LEU A 58 9.55 -7.16 0.59
CA LEU A 58 8.96 -5.98 1.22
C LEU A 58 10.03 -5.14 1.90
N ARG A 59 10.91 -5.77 2.69
CA ARG A 59 11.98 -5.08 3.40
C ARG A 59 12.99 -4.47 2.44
N ALA A 60 13.35 -5.18 1.37
CA ALA A 60 14.23 -4.65 0.32
C ALA A 60 13.62 -3.42 -0.36
N ALA A 61 12.31 -3.41 -0.57
CA ALA A 61 11.62 -2.30 -1.24
C ALA A 61 11.28 -1.11 -0.33
N THR A 62 10.99 -1.36 0.95
CA THR A 62 10.41 -0.37 1.88
C THR A 62 11.29 -0.05 3.10
N GLY A 63 12.34 -0.83 3.33
CA GLY A 63 13.19 -0.73 4.52
C GLY A 63 12.58 -1.33 5.80
N ASP A 64 11.30 -1.74 5.79
CA ASP A 64 10.60 -2.33 6.93
C ASP A 64 9.80 -3.58 6.48
N ASN A 65 9.35 -4.38 7.44
CA ASN A 65 8.46 -5.51 7.24
C ASN A 65 6.99 -5.15 7.52
N LYS A 66 6.62 -3.88 7.64
CA LYS A 66 5.27 -3.45 8.03
C LYS A 66 4.38 -3.20 6.82
N LEU A 67 3.10 -3.52 6.99
CA LEU A 67 2.05 -3.27 5.99
C LEU A 67 0.86 -2.56 6.64
N PRO A 68 0.11 -1.73 5.89
CA PRO A 68 0.42 -1.29 4.53
C PRO A 68 1.65 -0.37 4.49
N ALA A 69 2.29 -0.31 3.33
CA ALA A 69 3.37 0.63 3.01
C ALA A 69 3.16 1.23 1.62
N LEU A 70 3.36 2.54 1.47
CA LEU A 70 3.29 3.26 0.21
C LEU A 70 4.70 3.73 -0.16
N LYS A 71 5.19 3.33 -1.33
CA LYS A 71 6.44 3.84 -1.90
C LYS A 71 6.09 4.86 -2.98
N LEU A 72 6.55 6.08 -2.81
CA LEU A 72 6.37 7.15 -3.77
C LEU A 72 7.42 7.06 -4.89
N PRO A 73 7.18 7.72 -6.05
CA PRO A 73 8.12 7.78 -7.17
C PRO A 73 9.52 8.25 -6.82
N ASP A 74 9.62 9.23 -5.92
CA ASP A 74 10.87 9.80 -5.42
C ASP A 74 11.65 8.84 -4.50
N GLY A 75 11.13 7.63 -4.28
CA GLY A 75 11.70 6.62 -3.39
C GLY A 75 11.29 6.77 -1.93
N THR A 76 10.52 7.80 -1.56
CA THR A 76 10.01 7.98 -0.21
C THR A 76 9.08 6.84 0.17
N VAL A 77 9.27 6.28 1.37
CA VAL A 77 8.42 5.20 1.89
C VAL A 77 7.62 5.69 3.09
N ILE A 78 6.30 5.57 2.99
CA ILE A 78 5.35 5.89 4.05
C ILE A 78 4.79 4.56 4.60
N THR A 79 5.13 4.24 5.84
CA THR A 79 4.62 3.04 6.53
C THR A 79 3.51 3.40 7.50
N HIS A 80 2.69 2.40 7.85
CA HIS A 80 1.49 2.53 8.70
C HIS A 80 0.33 3.27 8.02
N SER A 81 -0.88 2.70 8.15
CA SER A 81 -2.09 3.22 7.50
C SER A 81 -2.40 4.67 7.88
N ARG A 82 -2.17 5.09 9.13
CA ARG A 82 -2.48 6.47 9.58
C ARG A 82 -1.65 7.51 8.81
N ALA A 83 -0.37 7.25 8.58
CA ALA A 83 0.51 8.16 7.87
C ALA A 83 0.16 8.22 6.38
N ILE A 84 -0.14 7.06 5.78
CA ILE A 84 -0.57 7.00 4.38
C ILE A 84 -1.90 7.75 4.19
N LEU A 85 -2.88 7.55 5.08
CA LEU A 85 -4.16 8.28 5.03
C LEU A 85 -3.98 9.79 5.18
N ALA A 86 -3.06 10.23 6.03
CA ALA A 86 -2.74 11.66 6.17
C ALA A 86 -2.14 12.22 4.87
N TRP A 87 -1.20 11.49 4.26
CA TRP A 87 -0.62 11.86 2.98
C TRP A 87 -1.67 11.95 1.86
N ILE A 88 -2.60 10.99 1.77
CA ILE A 88 -3.71 11.04 0.79
C ILE A 88 -4.53 12.32 0.97
N GLY A 89 -4.93 12.63 2.21
CA GLY A 89 -5.70 13.84 2.49
C GLY A 89 -4.94 15.15 2.22
N ASP A 90 -3.61 15.11 2.16
CA ASP A 90 -2.80 16.25 1.71
C ASP A 90 -2.72 16.37 0.18
N GLN A 91 -2.86 15.26 -0.56
CA GLN A 91 -2.94 15.29 -2.03
C GLN A 91 -4.30 15.82 -2.53
N GLU A 92 -5.39 15.60 -1.78
CA GLU A 92 -6.72 16.10 -2.13
C GLU A 92 -6.84 17.63 -2.04
N LYS A 93 -5.92 18.29 -1.33
CA LYS A 93 -5.90 19.75 -1.24
C LYS A 93 -5.26 20.28 -2.53
N PRO A 94 -5.96 21.09 -3.34
CA PRO A 94 -5.28 21.83 -4.41
C PRO A 94 -4.17 22.67 -3.75
N GLN A 95 -2.93 22.51 -4.23
CA GLN A 95 -1.82 23.36 -3.80
C GLN A 95 -2.22 24.83 -4.04
N PRO A 96 -2.05 25.73 -3.05
CA PRO A 96 -2.40 27.14 -3.20
C PRO A 96 -1.54 27.86 -4.23
#